data_AF-A0A1D2IK83-F1
#
_entry.id   AF-A0A1D2IK83-F1
#
_cell.length_a   1.000
_cell.length_b   1.000
_cell.length_c   1.000
_cell.angle_alpha   90.00
_cell.angle_beta   90.00
_cell.angle_gamma   90.00
#
_symmetry.space_group_name_H-M   'P 1'
#
loop_
_entity.id
_entity.type
_entity.pdbx_description
1 polymer ?
#
loop_
_entity_poly.entity_id
_entity_poly.type
_entity_poly.pdbx_seq_one_letter_code
_entity_poly.pdbx_strand_id
1 'polypeptide(L)' 'MRADVQRAVDHANEAVSRAESIRAFTLVEGEFTEENGLLTPSLKVKRRAAQAAYAQEIEKLYARGAGEGRTGPPKGPTG' A
#
# COMPACT_ATOMS: atom_id res chain seq x y z
N MET A 1 -2.12 8.56 -14.21
CA MET A 1 -1.30 8.24 -13.02
C MET A 1 -2.01 7.31 -12.03
N ARG A 2 -3.02 7.75 -11.25
CA ARG A 2 -3.69 6.86 -10.27
C ARG A 2 -4.28 5.59 -10.89
N ALA A 3 -4.93 5.72 -12.05
CA ALA A 3 -5.50 4.57 -12.76
C ALA A 3 -4.42 3.57 -13.21
N ASP A 4 -3.23 4.04 -13.55
CA ASP A 4 -2.11 3.19 -13.98
C ASP A 4 -1.53 2.41 -12.80
N VAL A 5 -1.40 3.09 -11.65
CA VAL A 5 -1.00 2.45 -10.39
C VAL A 5 -2.05 1.42 -9.94
N GLN A 6 -3.35 1.72 -10.10
CA GLN A 6 -4.41 0.75 -9.82
C GLN A 6 -4.25 -0.51 -10.67
N ARG A 7 -4.02 -0.39 -11.98
CA ARG A 7 -3.79 -1.56 -12.85
C ARG A 7 -2.58 -2.39 -12.41
N ALA A 8 -1.50 -1.74 -11.97
CA ALA A 8 -0.33 -2.44 -11.45
C ALA A 8 -0.61 -3.16 -10.12
N VAL A 9 -1.39 -2.54 -9.22
CA VAL A 9 -1.85 -3.16 -7.97
C VAL A 9 -2.75 -4.37 -8.24
N ASP A 10 -3.68 -4.24 -9.18
CA ASP A 10 -4.58 -5.32 -9.56
C ASP A 10 -3.79 -6.51 -10.11
N HIS A 11 -2.84 -6.26 -11.01
CA HIS A 11 -1.96 -7.30 -11.54
C HIS A 11 -1.08 -7.96 -10.46
N ALA A 12 -0.52 -7.18 -9.52
CA ALA A 12 0.26 -7.72 -8.42
C ALA A 12 -0.59 -8.62 -7.50
N ASN A 13 -1.87 -8.28 -7.30
CA ASN A 13 -2.79 -9.07 -6.49
C ASN A 13 -3.14 -10.43 -7.11
N GLU A 14 -2.98 -10.60 -8.44
CA GLU A 14 -3.18 -11.90 -9.12
C GLU A 14 -2.13 -12.95 -8.70
N ALA A 15 -0.95 -12.50 -8.26
CA ALA A 15 0.19 -13.36 -7.95
C ALA A 15 0.25 -13.82 -6.48
N VAL A 16 -0.65 -13.34 -5.61
CA VAL A 16 -0.59 -13.57 -4.17
C VAL A 16 -1.91 -14.11 -3.62
N SER A 17 -1.85 -14.73 -2.45
CA SER A 17 -3.07 -15.18 -1.78
C SER A 17 -3.96 -14.01 -1.37
N ARG A 18 -5.26 -14.28 -1.18
CA ARG A 18 -6.23 -13.28 -0.69
C ARG A 18 -5.84 -12.64 0.64
N ALA A 19 -5.10 -13.36 1.49
CA ALA A 19 -4.63 -12.84 2.76
C ALA A 19 -3.47 -11.83 2.59
N GLU A 20 -2.70 -11.97 1.51
CA GLU A 20 -1.53 -11.15 1.17
C GLU A 20 -1.87 -10.02 0.19
N SER A 21 -3.07 -10.02 -0.41
CA SER A 21 -3.51 -8.98 -1.34
C SER A 21 -3.48 -7.57 -0.72
N ILE A 22 -3.05 -6.61 -1.53
CA ILE A 22 -3.08 -5.18 -1.25
C ILE A 22 -4.54 -4.72 -1.22
N ARG A 23 -5.04 -4.38 -0.02
CA ARG A 23 -6.44 -3.96 0.19
C ARG A 23 -6.70 -2.50 -0.15
N ALA A 24 -5.70 -1.65 0.05
CA ALA A 24 -5.77 -0.23 -0.23
C ALA A 24 -4.36 0.33 -0.42
N PHE A 25 -4.25 1.38 -1.23
CA PHE A 25 -3.03 2.16 -1.36
C PHE A 25 -3.37 3.66 -1.39
N THR A 26 -2.33 4.47 -1.16
CA THR A 26 -2.36 5.92 -1.36
C THR A 26 -1.12 6.33 -2.13
N LEU A 27 -1.26 7.35 -2.97
CA LEU A 27 -0.12 8.01 -3.58
C LEU A 27 0.37 9.07 -2.59
N VAL A 28 1.68 9.15 -2.40
CA VAL A 28 2.33 10.15 -1.56
C VAL A 28 3.21 11.03 -2.43
N GLU A 29 3.38 12.29 -2.03
CA GLU A 29 4.34 13.18 -2.66
C GLU A 29 5.75 12.88 -2.13
N GLY A 30 6.77 13.16 -2.94
CA GLY A 30 8.17 12.94 -2.59
C GLY A 30 8.73 11.61 -3.10
N GLU A 31 10.06 11.56 -3.18
CA GLU A 31 10.80 10.42 -3.68
C GLU A 31 11.52 9.69 -2.55
N PHE A 32 11.76 8.39 -2.72
CA PHE A 32 12.59 7.63 -1.79
C PHE A 32 14.02 7.73 -2.29
N THR A 33 14.88 8.43 -1.55
CA THR A 33 16.27 8.62 -1.93
C THR A 33 17.19 8.24 -0.78
N GLU A 34 18.47 8.04 -1.09
CA GLU A 34 19.49 7.86 -0.05
C GLU A 34 19.72 9.17 0.72
N GLU A 35 19.72 10.30 0.00
CA GLU A 35 19.98 11.65 0.53
C GLU A 35 18.95 12.06 1.59
N ASN A 36 17.66 11.84 1.33
CA ASN A 36 16.62 12.10 2.33
C ASN A 36 16.48 10.99 3.39
N GLY A 37 17.37 10.00 3.36
CA GLY A 37 17.44 8.94 4.35
C GLY A 37 16.35 7.88 4.24
N LEU A 38 15.51 7.89 3.19
CA LEU A 38 14.45 6.88 3.01
C LEU A 38 14.97 5.56 2.44
N LEU A 39 16.12 5.58 1.76
CA LEU A 39 16.79 4.37 1.25
C LEU A 39 18.11 4.09 1.98
N THR A 40 18.52 2.82 1.98
CA THR A 40 19.90 2.40 2.27
C THR A 40 20.80 2.69 1.07
N PRO A 41 22.14 2.67 1.25
CA PRO A 41 23.08 2.73 0.13
C PRO A 41 22.93 1.62 -0.93
N SER A 42 22.16 0.58 -0.60
CA SER A 42 21.80 -0.52 -1.50
C SER A 42 20.37 -0.40 -2.03
N LEU A 43 19.78 0.80 -1.99
CA LEU A 43 18.43 1.15 -2.47
C LEU A 43 17.27 0.39 -1.79
N LYS A 44 17.49 -0.17 -0.59
CA LYS A 44 16.42 -0.78 0.19
C LYS A 44 15.70 0.28 1.02
N VAL A 45 14.38 0.17 1.14
CA VAL A 45 13.58 1.08 1.97
C VAL A 45 13.96 0.95 3.46
N LYS A 46 14.29 2.07 4.09
CA LYS A 46 14.42 2.16 5.55
C LYS A 46 13.05 2.29 6.19
N ARG A 47 12.42 1.15 6.50
CA ARG A 47 11.02 1.05 6.96
C ARG A 47 10.62 2.06 8.03
N ARG A 48 11.42 2.22 9.09
CA ARG A 48 11.13 3.16 10.19
C ARG A 48 11.13 4.62 9.73
N ALA A 49 12.08 5.01 8.87
CA ALA A 49 12.17 6.37 8.34
C ALA A 49 10.97 6.67 7.42
N ALA A 50 10.62 5.73 6.53
CA ALA A 50 9.45 5.87 5.66
C ALA A 50 8.14 5.93 6.46
N GLN A 51 7.99 5.10 7.49
CA GLN A 51 6.80 5.15 8.36
C GLN A 51 6.66 6.49 9.09
N ALA A 52 7.77 7.07 9.54
CA ALA A 52 7.76 8.38 10.19
C ALA A 52 7.46 9.51 9.19
N ALA A 53 8.08 9.48 8.01
CA ALA A 53 7.90 10.51 6.97
C ALA A 53 6.46 10.58 6.46
N TYR A 54 5.78 9.44 6.34
CA TYR A 54 4.42 9.34 5.79
C TYR A 54 3.38 8.91 6.85
N ALA A 55 3.63 9.22 8.11
CA ALA A 55 2.77 8.77 9.22
C ALA A 55 1.32 9.23 9.06
N GLN A 56 1.12 10.47 8.59
CA GLN A 56 -0.22 11.04 8.39
C GLN A 56 -0.99 10.35 7.27
N GLU A 57 -0.33 10.03 6.15
CA GLU A 57 -0.93 9.34 5.01
C GLU A 57 -1.29 7.92 5.37
N ILE A 58 -0.42 7.24 6.13
CA ILE A 58 -0.66 5.90 6.66
C ILE A 58 -1.88 5.92 7.61
N GLU A 59 -1.94 6.89 8.53
CA GLU A 59 -3.08 7.03 9.44
C GLU A 59 -4.39 7.27 8.68
N LYS A 60 -4.40 8.19 7.72
CA LYS A 60 -5.57 8.45 6.85
C LYS A 60 -5.99 7.20 6.07
N LEU A 61 -5.04 6.43 5.55
CA LEU A 61 -5.31 5.20 4.80
C LEU A 61 -6.03 4.16 5.68
N TYR A 62 -5.57 3.98 6.92
CA TYR A 62 -6.22 3.07 7.86
C TYR A 62 -7.55 3.60 8.38
N ALA A 63 -7.67 4.90 8.63
CA ALA A 63 -8.92 5.53 9.06
C ALA A 63 -10.03 5.34 8.01
N ARG A 64 -9.70 5.48 6.71
CA ARG A 64 -10.65 5.18 5.62
C ARG A 64 -11.09 3.71 5.63
N GLY A 65 -10.13 2.80 5.75
CA GLY A 65 -10.41 1.36 5.80
C GLY A 65 -11.12 0.89 7.08
N ALA A 66 -11.15 1.72 8.14
CA ALA A 66 -11.91 1.45 9.36
C ALA A 66 -13.40 1.82 9.24
N GLY A 67 -13.73 2.78 8.36
CA GLY A 67 -15.11 3.20 8.06
C GLY A 67 -15.79 2.38 6.97
N GLU A 68 -15.01 1.85 6.02
CA GLU A 68 -15.47 0.84 5.05
C GLU A 68 -15.49 -0.51 5.77
N GLY A 69 -16.69 -0.94 6.17
CA GLY A 69 -16.92 -2.07 7.06
C GLY A 69 -16.03 -3.29 6.80
N ARG A 70 -15.72 -3.98 7.89
CA ARG A 70 -15.17 -5.35 7.90
C ARG A 70 -16.00 -6.27 6.99
N THR A 71 -15.71 -6.27 5.70
CA THR A 71 -16.14 -7.28 4.75
C THR A 71 -14.89 -7.69 4.00
N GLY A 72 -14.38 -8.88 4.31
CA GLY A 72 -13.52 -9.57 3.37
C GLY A 72 -14.23 -9.68 2.00
N PRO A 73 -13.49 -9.95 0.92
CA PRO A 73 -14.05 -10.05 -0.43
C PRO A 73 -15.34 -10.89 -0.51
N PRO A 74 -16.23 -10.64 -1.48
CA PRO A 74 -17.49 -11.37 -1.61
C PRO A 74 -17.28 -12.88 -1.59
N LYS A 75 -18.19 -13.58 -0.88
CA LYS A 75 -18.34 -15.03 -0.99
C LYS A 75 -18.71 -15.34 -2.44
N GLY A 76 -17.79 -15.97 -3.18
CA GLY A 76 -18.13 -16.62 -4.45
C GLY A 76 -18.93 -17.90 -4.17
N PRO A 77 -19.87 -18.29 -5.04
CA PRO A 77 -20.74 -19.43 -4.81
C PRO A 77 -19.92 -20.73 -4.78
N THR A 78 -20.35 -21.62 -3.90
CA THR A 78 -19.95 -23.02 -3.83
C THR A 78 -20.12 -23.71 -5.19
N GLY A 79 -19.07 -24.40 -5.62
CA GLY A 79 -19.05 -25.31 -6.76
C GLY A 79 -17.73 -26.06 -6.77
#